data_AF-A0ABD5LY19-F1
#
_entry.id   AF-A0ABD5LY19-F1
#
_cell.length_a   1.000
_cell.length_b   1.000
_cell.length_c   1.000
_cell.angle_alpha   90.00
_cell.angle_beta   90.00
_cell.angle_gamma   90.00
#
_symmetry.space_group_name_H-M   'P 1'
#
loop_
_entity.id
_entity.type
_entity.pdbx_description
1 polymer ?
#
loop_
_entity_poly.entity_id
_entity_poly.type
_entity_poly.pdbx_seq_one_letter_code
_entity_poly.pdbx_strand_id
1 'polypeptide(L)' 'MTYDELYQYAIFMLSRRDYGTTELKRRLARRINEVDKAKQSTTDERCLEQVIERLLEGQYLDDNRTVYAFFSSLFK' A
#
# COMPACT_ATOMS: atom_id res chain seq x y z
N MET A 1 5.21 10.67 -10.35
CA MET A 1 4.06 9.74 -10.48
C MET A 1 2.82 10.46 -9.96
N THR A 2 1.63 10.17 -10.47
CA THR A 2 0.38 10.80 -9.99
C THR A 2 -0.29 9.99 -8.88
N TYR A 3 -1.24 10.60 -8.16
CA TYR A 3 -2.06 9.93 -7.14
C TYR A 3 -2.80 8.71 -7.71
N ASP A 4 -3.47 8.87 -8.86
CA ASP A 4 -4.24 7.80 -9.48
C ASP A 4 -3.37 6.61 -9.91
N GLU A 5 -2.19 6.87 -10.50
CA GLU A 5 -1.24 5.82 -10.86
C GLU A 5 -0.78 5.02 -9.63
N LEU A 6 -0.50 5.72 -8.52
CA LEU A 6 -0.08 5.10 -7.26
C LEU A 6 -1.22 4.29 -6.62
N TYR A 7 -2.44 4.82 -6.63
CA TYR A 7 -3.63 4.16 -6.11
C TYR A 7 -3.96 2.87 -6.88
N GLN A 8 -4.00 2.95 -8.22
CA GLN A 8 -4.23 1.77 -9.07
C GLN A 8 -3.15 0.70 -8.87
N TYR A 9 -1.89 1.12 -8.74
CA TYR A 9 -0.79 0.19 -8.47
C TYR A 9 -0.93 -0.48 -7.10
N ALA A 10 -1.37 0.25 -6.06
CA ALA A 10 -1.61 -0.29 -4.74
C ALA A 10 -2.76 -1.32 -4.74
N ILE A 11 -3.88 -1.02 -5.40
CA ILE A 11 -5.00 -1.95 -5.58
C ILE A 11 -4.54 -3.21 -6.33
N PHE A 12 -3.77 -3.05 -7.41
CA PHE A 12 -3.22 -4.19 -8.15
C PHE A 12 -2.33 -5.07 -7.26
N MET A 13 -1.50 -4.49 -6.40
CA MET A 13 -0.69 -5.27 -5.46
C MET A 13 -1.58 -6.05 -4.48
N LEU A 14 -2.55 -5.38 -3.84
CA LEU A 14 -3.46 -6.00 -2.89
C LEU A 14 -4.32 -7.11 -3.52
N SER A 15 -4.66 -7.00 -4.80
CA SER A 15 -5.37 -8.06 -5.53
C SER A 15 -4.58 -9.37 -5.67
N ARG A 16 -3.25 -9.30 -5.58
CA ARG A 16 -2.34 -10.44 -5.83
C ARG A 16 -1.85 -11.10 -4.55
N ARG A 17 -1.78 -10.34 -3.45
CA ARG A 17 -1.26 -10.82 -2.18
C ARG A 17 -1.75 -9.90 -1.07
N ASP A 18 -2.06 -10.51 0.08
CA ASP A 18 -2.25 -9.75 1.31
C ASP A 18 -0.93 -9.09 1.72
N TYR A 19 -0.99 -7.77 1.89
CA TYR A 19 0.10 -6.96 2.40
C TYR A 19 -0.37 -6.26 3.67
N GLY A 20 0.45 -6.28 4.72
CA GLY A 20 0.24 -5.37 5.85
C GLY A 20 0.57 -3.93 5.46
N THR A 21 0.01 -2.95 6.16
CA THR A 21 0.18 -1.52 5.83
C THR A 21 1.64 -1.11 5.73
N THR A 22 2.48 -1.62 6.63
CA THR A 22 3.92 -1.31 6.65
C THR A 22 4.67 -1.86 5.43
N GLU A 23 4.35 -3.09 4.99
CA GLU A 23 4.99 -3.68 3.80
C GLU A 23 4.54 -2.92 2.54
N LEU A 24 3.25 -2.61 2.43
CA LEU A 24 2.70 -1.87 1.29
C LEU A 24 3.33 -0.47 1.20
N LYS A 25 3.38 0.29 2.31
CA LYS A 25 3.98 1.64 2.36
C LYS A 25 5.43 1.62 1.90
N ARG A 26 6.24 0.64 2.33
CA ARG A 26 7.65 0.50 1.90
C ARG A 26 7.78 0.21 0.40
N ARG A 27 6.95 -0.67 -0.15
CA ARG A 27 6.98 -1.00 -1.59
C ARG A 27 6.55 0.18 -2.46
N LEU A 28 5.49 0.87 -2.05
CA LEU A 28 5.00 2.06 -2.74
C LEU A 28 6.05 3.18 -2.71
N ALA A 29 6.66 3.46 -1.55
CA ALA A 29 7.75 4.43 -1.43
C ALA A 29 8.94 4.10 -2.33
N ARG A 30 9.35 2.82 -2.38
CA ARG A 30 10.41 2.36 -3.29
C ARG A 30 10.04 2.60 -4.75
N ARG A 31 8.80 2.29 -5.14
CA ARG A 31 8.32 2.50 -6.51
C ARG A 31 8.29 3.98 -6.90
N ILE A 32 7.85 4.84 -5.99
CA ILE A 32 7.88 6.30 -6.17
C ILE A 32 9.31 6.76 -6.46
N ASN A 33 10.27 6.38 -5.60
CA ASN A 33 11.67 6.75 -5.77
C ASN A 33 12.26 6.25 -7.10
N GLU A 34 11.92 5.03 -7.53
CA GLU A 34 12.35 4.48 -8.83
C GLU A 34 11.79 5.30 -10.00
N VAL A 35 10.50 5.65 -9.95
CA VAL A 35 9.83 6.44 -11.00
C VAL A 35 10.33 7.88 -11.03
N ASP A 36 10.50 8.50 -9.87
CA ASP A 36 11.00 9.87 -9.75
C ASP A 36 12.44 9.99 -10.26
N LYS A 37 13.29 9.01 -9.93
CA LYS A 37 14.64 8.92 -10.49
C LYS A 37 14.64 8.72 -12.01
N ALA A 38 13.71 7.91 -12.53
CA ALA A 38 13.63 7.64 -13.98
C ALA A 38 13.05 8.82 -14.78
N LYS A 39 12.07 9.52 -14.23
CA LYS A 39 11.36 10.63 -14.90
C LYS A 39 11.92 12.01 -14.54
N GLN A 40 12.93 12.09 -13.66
CA GLN A 40 13.40 13.34 -13.04
C GLN A 40 12.23 14.18 -12.49
N SER A 41 11.23 13.50 -11.94
CA SER A 41 10.05 14.11 -11.33
C SER A 41 10.15 14.07 -9.81
N THR A 42 9.42 14.95 -9.13
CA THR A 42 9.22 14.86 -7.68
C THR A 42 7.76 14.55 -7.43
N THR A 43 7.49 13.35 -6.90
CA THR A 43 6.17 12.97 -6.41
C THR A 43 5.98 13.55 -5.01
N ASP A 44 4.83 14.17 -4.76
CA ASP A 44 4.50 14.69 -3.43
C ASP A 44 4.46 13.54 -2.41
N GLU A 45 5.18 13.73 -1.30
CA GLU A 45 5.25 12.76 -0.20
C GLU A 45 3.85 12.51 0.41
N ARG A 46 2.95 13.50 0.32
CA ARG A 46 1.55 13.39 0.76
C ARG A 46 0.74 12.40 -0.05
N CYS A 47 1.07 12.18 -1.33
CA CYS A 47 0.36 11.23 -2.18
C CYS A 47 0.41 9.80 -1.61
N LEU A 48 1.56 9.42 -1.03
CA LEU A 48 1.72 8.11 -0.41
C LEU A 48 0.78 7.95 0.79
N GLU A 49 0.73 8.96 1.66
CA GLU A 49 -0.10 8.90 2.87
C GLU A 49 -1.59 8.89 2.53
N GLN A 50 -2.01 9.74 1.57
CA GLN A 50 -3.39 9.79 1.09
C GLN A 50 -3.84 8.46 0.45
N VAL A 51 -2.97 7.79 -0.31
CA VAL A 51 -3.29 6.47 -0.89
C VAL A 51 -3.46 5.43 0.22
N ILE A 52 -2.57 5.41 1.21
CA ILE A 52 -2.65 4.46 2.32
C ILE A 52 -3.93 4.69 3.15
N GLU A 53 -4.23 5.94 3.49
CA GLU A 53 -5.44 6.31 4.22
C GLU A 53 -6.70 5.87 3.46
N ARG A 54 -6.76 6.13 2.15
CA ARG A 54 -7.88 5.70 1.30
C ARG A 54 -8.06 4.18 1.26
N LEU A 55 -6.97 3.42 1.28
CA LEU A 55 -7.00 1.96 1.29
C LEU A 55 -7.45 1.39 2.64
N LEU A 56 -7.09 2.05 3.74
CA LEU A 56 -7.58 1.73 5.09
C LEU A 56 -9.07 2.04 5.22
N GLU A 57 -9.51 3.22 4.77
CA GLU A 57 -10.94 3.61 4.75
C GLU A 57 -11.78 2.62 3.92
N GLY A 58 -11.25 2.20 2.77
CA GLY A 58 -11.90 1.25 1.87
C GLY A 58 -11.84 -0.21 2.32
N GLN A 59 -11.26 -0.50 3.48
CA GLN A 59 -11.03 -1.87 4.00
C GLN A 59 -10.24 -2.79 3.05
N TYR A 60 -9.48 -2.21 2.11
CA TYR A 60 -8.54 -2.94 1.25
C TYR A 60 -7.27 -3.31 2.01
N LEU A 61 -6.92 -2.49 3.00
CA LEU A 61 -5.89 -2.76 4.01
C LEU A 61 -6.59 -2.98 5.34
N ASP A 62 -6.36 -4.14 5.96
CA ASP A 62 -6.90 -4.45 7.28
C ASP A 62 -5.79 -5.02 8.16
N ASP A 63 -5.10 -4.12 8.88
CA ASP A 63 -4.11 -4.51 9.88
C ASP A 63 -4.75 -5.24 11.08
N ASN A 64 -6.07 -5.11 11.30
CA ASN A 64 -6.78 -5.81 12.38
C ASN A 64 -7.25 -7.23 11.98
N ARG A 65 -7.53 -7.50 10.70
CA ARG A 65 -7.83 -8.85 10.20
C ARG A 65 -6.63 -9.77 10.29
N THR A 66 -5.43 -9.26 10.00
CA THR A 66 -4.22 -10.09 9.99
C THR A 66 -3.96 -10.67 11.38
N VAL A 67 -4.21 -9.90 12.44
CA VAL A 67 -4.11 -10.35 13.83
C VAL A 67 -5.16 -11.43 14.13
N TYR A 68 -6.43 -11.21 13.75
CA TYR A 68 -7.50 -12.21 13.97
C TYR A 68 -7.31 -13.52 13.20
N ALA A 69 -6.84 -13.45 11.95
CA ALA A 69 -6.57 -14.63 11.13
C ALA A 69 -5.37 -15.42 11.64
N PHE A 70 -4.31 -14.74 12.08
CA PHE A 70 -3.13 -15.39 12.66
C PHE A 70 -3.47 -16.09 13.98
N PHE A 71 -4.23 -15.44 14.88
CA PHE A 71 -4.67 -16.07 16.12
C PHE A 71 -5.67 -17.21 15.89
N SER A 72 -6.58 -17.10 14.91
CA SER A 72 -7.54 -18.18 14.61
C SER A 72 -6.87 -19.43 14.02
N SER A 73 -5.70 -19.29 13.39
CA SER A 73 -4.92 -20.43 12.87
C SER A 73 -4.07 -21.14 13.93
N LEU A 74 -3.79 -20.48 15.06
CA LEU A 74 -2.90 -21.00 16.11
C LEU A 74 -3.64 -21.82 17.17
N PHE A 75 -4.97 -21.67 17.24
CA PHE A 75 -5.84 -22.35 18.20
C PHE A 75 -6.76 -23.39 17.55
N LYS A 76 -6.34 -24.01 16.43
CA LYS A 76 -7.08 -25.10 15.79
C LYS A 76 -6.33 -26.41 15.88
#